data_AF-A0A1H1UNJ4-F1
#
_entry.id   AF-A0A1H1UNJ4-F1
#
_cell.length_a   1.000
_cell.length_b   1.000
_cell.length_c   1.000
_cell.angle_alpha   90.00
_cell.angle_beta   90.00
_cell.angle_gamma   90.00
#
_symmetry.space_group_name_H-M   'P 1'
#
loop_
_entity.id
_entity.type
_entity.pdbx_description
1 polymer ?
#
loop_
_entity_poly.entity_id
_entity_poly.type
_entity_poly.pdbx_seq_one_letter_code
_entity_poly.pdbx_strand_id
1 'polypeptide(L)'
;MKKLMQVSIVLLSILIITAACGSKNSNNASTVAPSTAETTGPILIKHGKGETKFDKPAVRVVALEWIYSEELIALGIQPVGNADNKEYELNVTDEAALADSVTDVGLRWEPNLETIASLKPDLIQLLGGSAASLTCSHF
;
A
#
# COMPACT_ATOMS: atom_id res chain seq x y z
N MET A 1 -38.16 -3.77 49.10
CA MET A 1 -37.68 -2.38 49.22
C MET A 1 -36.15 -2.24 49.25
N LYS A 2 -35.36 -3.17 49.79
CA LYS A 2 -33.88 -3.12 49.73
C LYS A 2 -33.29 -3.27 48.31
N LYS A 3 -33.92 -4.05 47.43
CA LYS A 3 -33.43 -4.27 46.05
C LYS A 3 -33.75 -3.13 45.08
N LEU A 4 -34.78 -2.30 45.36
CA LEU A 4 -35.04 -1.06 44.60
C LEU A 4 -34.04 0.05 44.96
N MET A 5 -33.49 0.05 46.17
CA MET A 5 -32.50 1.06 46.60
C MET A 5 -31.10 0.81 46.01
N GLN A 6 -30.77 -0.45 45.68
CA GLN A 6 -29.46 -0.80 45.08
C GLN A 6 -29.40 -0.55 43.57
N VAL A 7 -30.52 -0.62 42.85
CA VAL A 7 -30.56 -0.36 41.39
C VAL A 7 -30.37 1.14 41.08
N SER A 8 -30.82 2.03 41.98
CA SER A 8 -30.65 3.48 41.79
C SER A 8 -29.23 3.99 42.04
N ILE A 9 -28.39 3.26 42.80
CA ILE A 9 -27.00 3.63 43.07
C ILE A 9 -26.07 3.28 41.88
N VAL A 10 -26.41 2.23 41.12
CA VAL A 10 -25.63 1.81 39.94
C VAL A 10 -25.97 2.64 38.70
N LEU A 11 -27.17 3.19 38.60
CA LEU A 11 -27.56 4.06 37.47
C LEU A 11 -26.98 5.49 37.57
N LEU A 12 -26.62 5.94 38.78
CA LEU A 12 -26.04 7.27 39.01
C LEU A 12 -24.52 7.33 38.75
N SER A 13 -23.85 6.18 38.66
CA SER A 13 -22.40 6.08 38.44
C SER A 13 -21.98 6.13 36.95
N ILE A 14 -22.93 6.00 36.02
CA ILE A 14 -22.68 6.01 34.56
C ILE A 14 -22.67 7.45 33.98
N LEU A 15 -23.00 8.47 34.76
CA LEU A 15 -23.10 9.86 34.28
C LEU A 15 -21.84 10.73 34.47
N ILE A 16 -20.71 10.19 34.95
CA ILE A 16 -19.54 11.00 35.39
C ILE A 16 -18.37 11.02 34.39
N ILE A 17 -18.44 10.38 33.22
CA ILE A 17 -17.38 10.55 32.21
C ILE A 17 -17.71 11.73 31.30
N THR A 18 -17.46 12.91 31.84
CA THR A 18 -17.41 14.20 31.17
C THR A 18 -16.19 14.32 30.26
N ALA A 19 -16.43 14.84 29.06
CA ALA A 19 -15.69 15.91 28.40
C ALA A 19 -14.17 16.03 28.67
N ALA A 20 -13.37 15.69 27.65
CA ALA A 20 -12.07 16.30 27.41
C ALA A 20 -12.14 17.15 26.12
N CYS A 21 -11.75 18.43 26.26
CA CYS A 21 -11.53 19.49 25.26
C CYS A 21 -11.09 18.99 23.87
N GLY A 22 -11.51 19.57 22.73
CA GLY A 22 -11.57 21.01 22.46
C GLY A 22 -10.24 21.51 21.86
N SER A 23 -9.91 21.10 20.63
CA SER A 23 -8.77 21.65 19.87
C SER A 23 -9.23 22.63 18.79
N LYS A 24 -8.46 23.70 18.70
CA LYS A 24 -8.69 24.97 18.01
C LYS A 24 -8.81 24.80 16.50
N ASN A 25 -9.73 25.55 15.90
CA ASN A 25 -9.85 25.79 14.47
C ASN A 25 -8.52 26.30 13.87
N SER A 26 -8.03 25.63 12.83
CA SER A 26 -7.15 26.23 11.83
C SER A 26 -7.64 25.77 10.47
N ASN A 27 -8.24 26.70 9.75
CA ASN A 27 -8.39 26.61 8.31
C ASN A 27 -6.97 26.52 7.73
N ASN A 28 -6.51 25.32 7.42
CA ASN A 28 -5.46 25.15 6.44
C ASN A 28 -6.13 24.52 5.23
N ALA A 29 -6.26 25.34 4.20
CA ALA A 29 -6.46 24.87 2.84
C ALA A 29 -5.52 23.68 2.64
N SER A 30 -6.08 22.56 2.22
CA SER A 30 -5.29 21.43 1.75
C SER A 30 -4.64 21.86 0.44
N THR A 31 -3.56 22.62 0.54
CA THR A 31 -2.51 22.60 -0.46
C THR A 31 -1.94 21.20 -0.36
N VAL A 32 -2.29 20.36 -1.33
CA VAL A 32 -1.61 19.10 -1.61
C VAL A 32 -0.19 19.48 -2.02
N ALA A 33 0.65 19.75 -1.04
CA ALA A 33 2.09 19.81 -1.20
C ALA A 33 2.57 18.35 -1.13
N PRO A 34 3.38 17.87 -2.09
CA PRO A 34 3.97 16.55 -1.99
C PRO A 34 4.80 16.53 -0.71
N SER A 35 4.40 15.69 0.24
CA SER A 35 5.21 15.39 1.41
C SER A 35 6.39 14.57 0.91
N THR A 36 7.49 15.24 0.61
CA THR A 36 8.80 14.60 0.49
C THR A 36 9.21 14.18 1.90
N ALA A 37 8.60 13.10 2.38
CA ALA A 37 9.07 12.39 3.56
C ALA A 37 10.40 11.75 3.18
N GLU A 38 11.49 12.51 3.29
CA GLU A 38 12.84 11.98 3.20
C GLU A 38 13.05 11.03 4.37
N THR A 39 12.78 9.75 4.13
CA THR A 39 13.17 8.67 5.01
C THR A 39 14.67 8.47 4.77
N THR A 40 15.52 9.20 5.49
CA THR A 40 16.98 9.23 5.31
C THR A 40 17.68 7.97 5.86
N GLY A 41 17.02 6.82 5.81
CA GLY A 41 17.55 5.56 6.33
C GLY A 41 17.06 4.35 5.53
N PRO A 42 17.79 3.23 5.60
CA PRO A 42 17.43 2.04 4.84
C PRO A 42 16.09 1.45 5.31
N ILE A 43 15.26 1.07 4.34
CA ILE A 43 13.98 0.41 4.56
C ILE A 43 14.22 -1.10 4.62
N LEU A 44 13.90 -1.72 5.76
CA LEU A 44 13.99 -3.16 5.96
C LEU A 44 12.58 -3.77 5.93
N ILE A 45 12.31 -4.60 4.94
CA ILE A 45 11.05 -5.33 4.78
C ILE A 45 11.27 -6.79 5.17
N LYS A 46 10.52 -7.28 6.15
CA LYS A 46 10.50 -8.71 6.51
C LYS A 46 9.41 -9.43 5.72
N HIS A 47 9.71 -10.61 5.23
CA HIS A 47 8.80 -11.45 4.48
C HIS A 47 9.06 -12.93 4.71
N GLY A 48 8.17 -13.80 4.19
CA GLY A 48 8.27 -15.25 4.39
C GLY A 48 9.57 -15.90 3.88
N LYS A 49 10.32 -15.20 3.01
CA LYS A 49 11.63 -15.64 2.50
C LYS A 49 12.84 -14.98 3.17
N GLY A 50 12.65 -14.20 4.23
CA GLY A 50 13.71 -13.54 4.97
C GLY A 50 13.48 -12.03 5.08
N GLU A 51 14.56 -11.26 4.93
CA GLU A 51 14.53 -9.81 5.02
C GLU A 51 15.16 -9.19 3.77
N THR A 52 14.54 -8.14 3.25
CA THR A 52 15.04 -7.36 2.13
C THR A 52 15.34 -5.95 2.61
N LYS A 53 16.54 -5.45 2.28
CA LYS A 53 16.96 -4.08 2.57
C LYS A 53 16.91 -3.24 1.30
N PHE A 54 16.30 -2.07 1.39
CA PHE A 54 16.33 -1.03 0.36
C PHE A 54 17.03 0.21 0.91
N ASP A 55 18.04 0.73 0.21
CA ASP A 55 18.72 1.96 0.64
C ASP A 55 17.87 3.22 0.38
N LYS A 56 16.89 3.11 -0.52
CA LYS A 56 15.88 4.14 -0.86
C LYS A 56 14.55 3.46 -1.23
N PRO A 57 13.40 4.15 -1.17
CA PRO A 57 12.14 3.60 -1.65
C PRO A 57 12.25 3.03 -3.08
N ALA A 58 11.57 1.91 -3.32
CA ALA A 58 11.41 1.35 -4.65
C ALA A 58 10.58 2.30 -5.53
N VAL A 59 11.04 2.53 -6.75
CA VAL A 59 10.44 3.44 -7.74
C VAL A 59 10.17 2.74 -9.08
N ARG A 60 10.70 1.53 -9.31
CA ARG A 60 10.51 0.74 -10.52
C ARG A 60 9.85 -0.59 -10.19
N VAL A 61 8.56 -0.54 -9.86
CA VAL A 61 7.81 -1.71 -9.39
C VAL A 61 7.14 -2.43 -10.56
N VAL A 62 7.28 -3.76 -10.59
CA VAL A 62 6.47 -4.65 -11.41
C VAL A 62 5.43 -5.33 -10.52
N ALA A 63 4.15 -5.25 -10.90
CA ALA A 63 3.05 -5.85 -10.16
C ALA A 63 2.49 -7.05 -10.93
N LEU A 64 2.53 -8.23 -10.31
CA LEU A 64 2.05 -9.48 -10.92
C LEU A 64 0.61 -9.82 -10.50
N GLU A 65 0.00 -9.00 -9.65
CA GLU A 65 -1.37 -9.15 -9.18
C GLU A 65 -2.06 -7.79 -9.13
N TRP A 66 -3.30 -7.75 -9.60
CA TRP A 66 -4.01 -6.51 -9.90
C TRP A 66 -4.25 -5.64 -8.68
N ILE A 67 -4.56 -6.25 -7.54
CA ILE A 67 -4.72 -5.52 -6.28
C ILE A 67 -3.47 -4.70 -5.91
N TYR A 68 -2.27 -5.17 -6.27
CA TYR A 68 -1.04 -4.43 -6.02
C TYR A 68 -0.82 -3.30 -7.02
N SER A 69 -1.28 -3.44 -8.26
CA SER A 69 -1.32 -2.33 -9.21
C SER A 69 -2.28 -1.25 -8.73
N GLU A 70 -3.46 -1.62 -8.25
CA GLU A 70 -4.43 -0.70 -7.66
C GLU A 70 -3.86 0.04 -6.44
N GLU A 71 -3.19 -0.69 -5.53
CA GLU A 71 -2.52 -0.09 -4.36
C GLU A 71 -1.41 0.91 -4.76
N LEU A 72 -0.58 0.56 -5.75
CA LEU A 72 0.45 1.46 -6.26
C LEU A 72 -0.17 2.74 -6.83
N ILE A 73 -1.22 2.60 -7.63
CA ILE A 73 -1.89 3.75 -8.29
C ILE A 73 -2.60 4.61 -7.25
N ALA A 74 -3.21 4.02 -6.23
CA ALA A 74 -3.78 4.74 -5.09
C ALA A 74 -2.72 5.56 -4.31
N LEU A 75 -1.46 5.09 -4.29
CA LEU A 75 -0.31 5.82 -3.75
C LEU A 75 0.30 6.83 -4.74
N GLY A 76 -0.28 6.99 -5.93
CA GLY A 76 0.20 7.89 -6.98
C GLY A 76 1.39 7.34 -7.77
N ILE A 77 1.62 6.03 -7.73
CA ILE A 77 2.73 5.35 -8.40
C ILE A 77 2.17 4.48 -9.54
N GLN A 78 2.64 4.72 -10.77
CA GLN A 78 2.37 3.82 -11.88
C GLN A 78 3.46 2.73 -11.94
N PRO A 79 3.09 1.43 -12.02
CA PRO A 79 4.07 0.37 -12.16
C PRO A 79 4.81 0.46 -13.50
N VAL A 80 6.06 0.00 -13.57
CA VAL A 80 6.78 -0.08 -14.85
C VAL A 80 6.31 -1.29 -15.68
N GLY A 81 5.69 -2.27 -15.02
CA GLY A 81 4.99 -3.36 -15.69
C GLY A 81 3.90 -3.98 -14.83
N ASN A 82 2.83 -4.43 -15.47
CA ASN A 82 1.68 -5.08 -14.85
C ASN A 82 1.36 -6.37 -15.61
N ALA A 83 0.88 -7.39 -14.89
CA ALA A 83 0.45 -8.64 -15.52
C ALA A 83 -0.97 -8.50 -16.08
N ASP A 84 -1.12 -8.93 -17.33
CA ASP A 84 -2.40 -9.06 -18.03
C ASP A 84 -3.14 -7.71 -18.14
N ASN A 85 -2.52 -6.73 -18.81
CA ASN A 85 -3.03 -5.36 -18.87
C ASN A 85 -4.39 -5.27 -19.52
N LYS A 86 -4.62 -6.10 -20.55
CA LYS A 86 -5.90 -6.13 -21.26
C LYS A 86 -7.02 -6.60 -20.34
N GLU A 87 -6.83 -7.70 -19.62
CA GLU A 87 -7.85 -8.18 -18.70
C GLU A 87 -7.96 -7.27 -17.47
N TYR A 88 -6.87 -6.62 -17.04
CA TYR A 88 -6.91 -5.60 -16.00
C TYR A 88 -7.87 -4.46 -16.39
N GLU A 89 -7.70 -3.87 -17.58
CA GLU A 89 -8.52 -2.77 -18.08
C GLU A 89 -10.01 -3.14 -18.19
N LEU A 90 -10.32 -4.42 -18.43
CA LEU A 90 -11.70 -4.89 -18.51
C LEU A 90 -12.36 -5.11 -17.15
N ASN A 91 -11.58 -5.35 -16.10
CA ASN A 91 -12.10 -5.81 -14.80
C ASN A 91 -11.83 -4.82 -13.65
N VAL A 92 -10.94 -3.86 -13.84
CA VAL A 92 -10.59 -2.83 -12.86
C VAL A 92 -11.16 -1.48 -13.30
N THR A 93 -11.58 -0.68 -12.33
CA THR A 93 -12.22 0.60 -12.59
C THR A 93 -11.21 1.69 -12.95
N ASP A 94 -11.70 2.75 -13.59
CA ASP A 94 -10.87 3.86 -14.08
C ASP A 94 -10.12 4.60 -12.96
N GLU A 95 -10.57 4.53 -11.70
CA GLU A 95 -9.88 5.10 -10.55
C GLU A 95 -8.46 4.53 -10.35
N ALA A 96 -8.22 3.31 -10.84
CA ALA A 96 -6.93 2.64 -10.82
C ALA A 96 -6.43 2.32 -12.23
N ALA A 97 -6.69 3.20 -13.21
CA ALA A 97 -6.25 2.99 -14.58
C ALA A 97 -4.72 2.93 -14.71
N LEU A 98 -4.24 1.97 -15.52
CA LEU A 98 -2.84 1.90 -15.93
C LEU A 98 -2.55 3.00 -16.95
N ALA A 99 -1.38 3.63 -16.83
CA ALA A 99 -0.90 4.51 -17.88
C ALA A 99 -0.50 3.72 -19.14
N ASP A 100 -0.59 4.33 -20.31
CA ASP A 100 -0.16 3.71 -21.59
C ASP A 100 1.31 3.25 -21.58
N SER A 101 2.13 3.81 -20.69
CA SER A 101 3.54 3.45 -20.52
C SER A 101 3.76 2.14 -19.74
N VAL A 102 2.73 1.60 -19.09
CA VAL A 102 2.85 0.36 -18.30
C VAL A 102 3.02 -0.82 -19.26
N THR A 103 4.15 -1.51 -19.16
CA THR A 103 4.42 -2.67 -20.01
C THR A 103 3.64 -3.89 -19.52
N ASP A 104 2.94 -4.58 -20.43
CA ASP A 104 2.34 -5.88 -20.12
C ASP A 104 3.46 -6.92 -19.97
N VAL A 105 3.52 -7.54 -18.79
CA VAL A 105 4.54 -8.56 -18.47
C VAL A 105 4.03 -9.99 -18.62
N GLY A 106 2.94 -10.20 -19.35
CA GLY A 106 2.35 -11.52 -19.60
C GLY A 106 1.20 -11.85 -18.66
N LEU A 107 0.84 -13.13 -18.60
CA LEU A 107 -0.33 -13.59 -17.86
C LEU A 107 -0.05 -13.59 -16.35
N ARG A 108 -1.08 -13.35 -15.53
CA ARG A 108 -0.94 -13.42 -14.06
C ARG A 108 -0.44 -14.78 -13.56
N TRP A 109 -0.91 -15.86 -14.17
CA TRP A 109 -0.48 -17.22 -13.83
C TRP A 109 0.80 -17.66 -14.54
N GLU A 110 1.24 -16.92 -15.57
CA GLU A 110 2.45 -17.20 -16.34
C GLU A 110 3.14 -15.90 -16.79
N PRO A 111 3.85 -15.21 -15.86
CA PRO A 111 4.53 -13.97 -16.20
C PRO A 111 5.75 -14.23 -17.09
N ASN A 112 6.01 -13.31 -18.02
CA ASN A 112 7.18 -13.34 -18.90
C ASN A 112 8.41 -12.79 -18.16
N LEU A 113 9.27 -13.69 -17.70
CA LEU A 113 10.48 -13.35 -16.96
C LEU A 113 11.51 -12.54 -17.78
N GLU A 114 11.58 -12.74 -19.09
CA GLU A 114 12.49 -11.97 -19.96
C GLU A 114 12.03 -10.52 -20.07
N THR A 115 10.72 -10.30 -20.26
CA THR A 115 10.13 -8.96 -20.25
C THR A 115 10.36 -8.28 -18.91
N ILE A 116 10.08 -8.96 -17.79
CA ILE A 116 10.31 -8.43 -16.45
C ILE A 116 11.79 -8.04 -16.25
N ALA A 117 12.72 -8.92 -16.63
CA ALA A 117 14.15 -8.64 -16.51
C ALA A 117 14.58 -7.44 -17.35
N SER A 118 14.03 -7.29 -18.56
CA SER A 118 14.32 -6.16 -19.46
C SER A 118 13.90 -4.80 -18.87
N LEU A 119 12.85 -4.79 -18.04
CA LEU A 119 12.36 -3.61 -17.34
C LEU A 119 13.27 -3.19 -16.17
N LYS A 120 14.21 -4.04 -15.73
CA LYS A 120 15.13 -3.74 -14.60
C LYS A 120 14.38 -3.18 -13.38
N PRO A 121 13.39 -3.90 -12.83
CA PRO A 121 12.66 -3.44 -11.66
C PRO A 121 13.53 -3.49 -10.40
N ASP A 122 13.21 -2.66 -9.42
CA ASP A 122 13.79 -2.73 -8.08
C ASP A 122 12.94 -3.60 -7.13
N LEU A 123 11.67 -3.79 -7.45
CA LEU A 123 10.72 -4.64 -6.74
C LEU A 123 9.80 -5.35 -7.72
N ILE A 124 9.61 -6.65 -7.50
CA ILE A 124 8.53 -7.44 -8.12
C ILE A 124 7.56 -7.82 -7.00
N GLN A 125 6.29 -7.45 -7.15
CA GLN A 125 5.25 -7.69 -6.16
C GLN A 125 4.27 -8.78 -6.62
N LEU A 126 4.13 -9.83 -5.81
CA LEU A 126 3.25 -10.98 -6.05
C LEU A 126 2.58 -11.41 -4.73
N LEU A 127 1.49 -12.18 -4.82
CA LEU A 127 0.80 -12.75 -3.66
C LEU A 127 1.75 -13.60 -2.79
N GLY A 128 1.68 -13.42 -1.47
CA GLY A 128 2.52 -14.14 -0.51
C GLY A 128 3.75 -13.38 -0.01
N GLY A 129 3.76 -12.05 -0.15
CA GLY A 129 4.74 -11.17 0.48
C GLY A 129 6.18 -11.39 0.01
N SER A 130 6.43 -12.13 -1.07
CA SER A 130 7.77 -12.37 -1.56
C SER A 130 8.31 -11.13 -2.26
N ALA A 131 8.93 -10.22 -1.51
CA ALA A 131 9.80 -9.21 -2.08
C ALA A 131 11.07 -9.92 -2.60
N ALA A 132 11.21 -10.02 -3.92
CA ALA A 132 12.46 -10.42 -4.53
C ALA A 132 13.24 -9.15 -4.88
N SER A 133 14.25 -8.81 -4.06
CA SER A 133 15.18 -7.75 -4.41
C SER A 133 16.17 -8.25 -5.45
N LEU A 134 16.13 -7.65 -6.64
CA LEU A 134 17.09 -7.91 -7.71
C LEU A 134 18.39 -7.12 -7.45
N THR A 135 19.03 -7.39 -6.31
CA THR A 135 20.44 -7.01 -6.18
C THR A 135 21.26 -7.96 -7.04
N CYS A 136 22.11 -7.40 -7.91
CA CYS A 136 22.82 -7.95 -9.07
C CYS A 136 23.72 -9.19 -8.82
N SER A 137 23.25 -10.21 -8.11
CA SER A 137 24.06 -11.36 -7.68
C SER A 137 23.62 -12.70 -8.27
N HIS A 138 22.48 -12.80 -8.97
CA HIS A 138 21.93 -14.08 -9.42
C HIS A 138 21.25 -14.05 -10.82
N PHE A 139 21.78 -13.25 -11.74
CA PHE A 139 21.64 -13.49 -13.18
C PHE A 139 23.03 -13.59 -13.80
#